data_AF-L8MTX1-F1
#
_entry.id   AF-L8MTX1-F1
#
_cell.length_a   1.000
_cell.length_b   1.000
_cell.length_c   1.000
_cell.angle_alpha   90.00
_cell.angle_beta   90.00
_cell.angle_gamma   90.00
#
_symmetry.space_group_name_H-M   'P 1'
#
loop_
_entity.id
_entity.type
_entity.pdbx_description
1 polymer ?
#
loop_
_entity_poly.entity_id
_entity_poly.type
_entity_poly.pdbx_seq_one_letter_code
_entity_poly.pdbx_strand_id
1 'polypeptide(L)'
;MIELTFEQRQDVIKQVETPPRAIDPDTEITYVLIREEVYAKIKALLIEEQNNQFLQDMYLPVMETFGKEGWDDPAMDIYNDLDPRRQS
;
A
#
# COMPACT_ATOMS: atom_id res chain seq x y z
N MET A 1 16.09 -11.04 14.43
CA MET A 1 15.25 -10.46 15.50
C MET A 1 16.18 -9.81 16.50
N ILE A 2 16.05 -8.51 16.74
CA ILE A 2 16.82 -7.78 17.76
C ILE A 2 15.97 -7.78 19.03
N GLU A 3 16.58 -8.10 20.17
CA GLU A 3 15.89 -8.10 21.45
C GLU A 3 16.15 -6.79 22.19
N LEU A 4 15.11 -6.27 22.86
CA LEU A 4 15.24 -5.11 23.73
C LEU A 4 16.02 -5.48 24.99
N THR A 5 16.98 -4.63 25.35
CA THR A 5 17.62 -4.69 26.66
C THR A 5 16.58 -4.45 27.76
N PHE A 6 16.95 -4.76 29.02
CA PHE A 6 16.07 -4.52 30.16
C PHE A 6 15.67 -3.04 30.28
N GLU A 7 16.64 -2.13 30.13
CA GLU A 7 16.42 -0.68 30.21
C GLU A 7 15.48 -0.20 29.10
N GLN A 8 15.73 -0.59 27.85
CA GLN A 8 14.87 -0.27 26.72
C GLN A 8 13.45 -0.79 26.91
N ARG A 9 13.30 -2.01 27.46
CA ARG A 9 11.99 -2.57 27.78
C ARG A 9 11.27 -1.74 28.84
N GLN A 10 11.97 -1.25 29.86
CA GLN A 10 11.39 -0.36 30.85
C GLN A 10 10.93 0.96 30.22
N ASP A 11 11.71 1.54 29.32
CA ASP A 11 11.36 2.81 28.67
C ASP A 11 10.13 2.68 27.79
N VAL A 12 10.01 1.56 27.07
CA VAL A 12 8.80 1.21 26.30
C VAL A 12 7.58 1.05 27.22
N ILE A 13 7.72 0.36 28.36
CA ILE A 13 6.62 0.14 29.32
C ILE A 13 6.20 1.46 29.98
N LYS A 14 7.16 2.31 30.34
CA LYS A 14 6.93 3.62 30.98
C LYS A 14 6.31 4.63 30.02
N GLN A 15 6.29 4.36 28.71
CA GLN A 15 5.76 5.25 27.68
C GLN A 15 6.33 6.66 27.76
N VAL A 16 7.63 6.78 28.07
CA VAL A 16 8.31 8.08 28.16
C VAL A 16 8.10 8.88 26.86
N GLU A 17 8.07 8.17 25.73
CA GLU A 17 7.67 8.69 24.42
C GLU A 17 6.78 7.65 23.71
N THR A 18 5.77 8.09 22.95
CA THR A 18 4.90 7.20 22.17
C THR A 18 4.71 7.70 20.74
N PRO A 19 5.12 6.93 19.71
CA PRO A 19 5.89 5.68 19.82
C PRO A 19 7.33 5.92 20.31
N PRO A 20 7.94 4.97 21.05
CA PRO A 20 9.34 5.07 21.48
C PRO A 20 10.29 5.24 20.31
N ARG A 21 11.35 6.03 20.51
CA ARG A 21 12.40 6.24 19.51
C ARG A 21 13.73 5.69 19.99
N ALA A 22 14.49 5.15 19.06
CA ALA A 22 15.87 4.72 19.27
C ALA A 22 16.77 5.46 18.28
N ILE A 23 17.88 5.98 18.76
CA ILE A 23 18.88 6.66 17.92
C ILE A 23 20.09 5.73 17.85
N ASP A 24 20.54 5.43 16.64
CA ASP A 24 21.84 4.81 16.42
C ASP A 24 22.92 5.89 16.61
N PRO A 25 23.81 5.77 17.63
CA PRO A 25 24.78 6.81 17.93
C PRO A 25 25.87 6.96 16.86
N ASP A 26 26.12 5.93 16.06
CA ASP A 26 27.18 5.96 15.04
C ASP A 26 26.68 6.64 13.75
N THR A 27 25.41 6.47 13.41
CA THR A 27 24.82 6.98 12.17
C THR A 27 23.86 8.17 12.35
N GLU A 28 23.51 8.48 13.60
CA GLU A 28 22.45 9.44 13.99
C GLU A 28 21.07 9.11 13.42
N ILE A 29 20.88 7.91 12.85
CA ILE A 29 19.58 7.48 12.31
C ILE A 29 18.64 7.21 13.47
N THR A 30 17.46 7.83 13.41
CA THR A 30 16.38 7.62 14.37
C THR A 30 15.40 6.58 13.87
N TYR A 31 15.19 5.53 14.65
CA TYR A 31 14.21 4.49 14.42
C TYR A 31 13.01 4.69 15.34
N VAL A 32 11.82 4.38 14.83
CA VAL A 32 10.58 4.44 15.59
C VAL A 32 10.12 3.01 15.88
N LEU A 33 9.92 2.71 17.17
CA LEU A 33 9.49 1.39 17.61
C LEU A 33 7.96 1.31 17.60
N ILE A 34 7.42 0.54 16.66
CA ILE A 34 5.99 0.24 16.58
C ILE A 34 5.77 -1.26 16.76
N ARG A 35 4.62 -1.63 17.33
CA ARG A 35 4.25 -3.04 17.46
C ARG A 35 4.07 -3.67 16.09
N GLU A 36 4.43 -4.94 15.98
CA GLU A 36 4.46 -5.67 14.71
C GLU A 36 3.10 -5.68 14.02
N GLU A 37 2.01 -5.84 14.76
CA GLU A 37 0.66 -5.84 14.20
C GLU A 37 0.26 -4.46 13.65
N VAL A 38 0.81 -3.37 14.19
CA VAL A 38 0.57 -2.01 13.68
C VAL A 38 1.37 -1.79 12.40
N TYR A 39 2.64 -2.20 12.39
CA TYR A 39 3.47 -2.16 11.20
C TYR A 39 2.85 -2.96 10.04
N ALA A 40 2.37 -4.18 10.31
CA ALA A 40 1.75 -5.02 9.30
C ALA A 40 0.51 -4.36 8.67
N LYS A 41 -0.32 -3.69 9.46
CA LYS A 41 -1.49 -2.94 8.97
C LYS A 41 -1.08 -1.77 8.09
N ILE A 42 -0.13 -0.94 8.53
CA ILE A 42 0.36 0.20 7.75
C ILE A 42 0.99 -0.28 6.44
N LYS A 43 1.80 -1.34 6.49
CA LYS A 43 2.42 -1.94 5.32
C LYS A 43 1.37 -2.44 4.32
N ALA A 44 0.31 -3.11 4.79
CA ALA A 44 -0.77 -3.57 3.93
C ALA A 44 -1.45 -2.39 3.21
N LEU A 45 -1.80 -1.33 3.95
CA LEU A 45 -2.43 -0.13 3.37
C LEU A 45 -1.54 0.55 2.32
N LEU A 46 -0.25 0.68 2.57
CA LEU A 46 0.69 1.29 1.62
C LEU A 46 0.90 0.42 0.37
N ILE A 47 0.88 -0.91 0.52
CA ILE A 47 0.96 -1.83 -0.64
C ILE A 47 -0.33 -1.76 -1.46
N GLU A 48 -1.49 -1.70 -0.82
CA GLU A 48 -2.77 -1.51 -1.50
C GLU A 48 -2.79 -0.19 -2.26
N GLU A 49 -2.29 0.90 -1.67
CA GLU A 49 -2.16 2.20 -2.34
C GLU A 49 -1.21 2.14 -3.54
N GLN A 50 -0.05 1.50 -3.41
CA GLN A 50 0.88 1.30 -4.52
C GLN A 50 0.28 0.44 -5.64
N ASN A 51 -0.46 -0.61 -5.30
CA ASN A 51 -1.16 -1.43 -6.28
C ASN A 51 -2.26 -0.64 -6.99
N ASN A 52 -2.99 0.20 -6.27
CA ASN A 52 -4.00 1.09 -6.85
C ASN A 52 -3.35 2.13 -7.78
N GLN A 53 -2.21 2.71 -7.39
CA GLN A 53 -1.47 3.63 -8.24
C GLN A 53 -0.96 2.94 -9.50
N PHE A 54 -0.39 1.74 -9.36
CA PHE A 54 0.03 0.92 -10.50
C PHE A 54 -1.15 0.61 -11.44
N LEU A 55 -2.33 0.28 -10.91
CA LEU A 55 -3.53 0.08 -11.72
C LEU A 55 -3.99 1.36 -12.45
N GLN A 56 -3.92 2.52 -11.78
CA GLN A 56 -4.23 3.81 -12.41
C GLN A 56 -3.23 4.16 -13.52
N ASP A 57 -1.94 3.97 -13.26
CA ASP A 57 -0.86 4.25 -14.21
C ASP A 57 -0.93 3.32 -15.44
N MET A 58 -1.36 2.07 -15.23
CA MET A 58 -1.53 1.08 -16.29
C MET A 58 -2.83 1.24 -17.08
N TYR A 59 -3.84 1.93 -16.54
CA TYR A 59 -5.15 2.08 -17.19
C TYR A 59 -5.03 2.75 -18.57
N LEU A 60 -4.36 3.90 -18.66
CA LEU A 60 -4.23 4.64 -19.92
C LEU A 60 -3.46 3.86 -21.00
N PRO A 61 -2.26 3.29 -20.72
CA PRO A 61 -1.54 2.46 -21.69
C PRO A 61 -2.34 1.23 -22.17
N VAL A 62 -3.08 0.60 -21.26
CA VAL A 62 -3.90 -0.58 -21.58
C VAL A 62 -5.07 -0.18 -22.48
N MET A 63 -5.78 0.91 -22.17
CA MET A 63 -6.87 1.43 -23.00
C MET A 63 -6.39 1.88 -24.38
N GLU A 64 -5.21 2.51 -24.47
CA GLU A 64 -4.61 2.88 -25.76
C GLU A 64 -4.31 1.63 -26.62
N THR A 65 -3.87 0.54 -26.00
CA THR A 65 -3.61 -0.73 -26.70
C THR A 65 -4.91 -1.36 -27.19
N PHE A 66 -5.95 -1.39 -26.34
CA PHE A 66 -7.26 -1.90 -26.74
C PHE A 66 -7.91 -1.06 -27.86
N GLY A 67 -7.79 0.27 -27.80
CA GLY A 67 -8.25 1.15 -28.88
C GLY A 67 -7.53 0.86 -30.21
N LYS A 68 -6.21 0.64 -30.18
CA LYS A 68 -5.45 0.22 -31.39
C LYS A 68 -5.91 -1.14 -31.95
N GLU A 69 -6.47 -2.00 -31.11
CA GLU A 69 -7.05 -3.29 -31.51
C GLU A 69 -8.52 -3.17 -31.96
N GLY A 70 -9.07 -1.94 -32.04
CA GLY A 70 -10.41 -1.65 -32.54
C GLY A 70 -11.51 -1.80 -31.51
N TRP A 71 -11.18 -1.95 -30.22
CA TRP A 71 -12.18 -1.98 -29.14
C TRP A 71 -12.82 -0.61 -28.87
N ASP A 72 -12.26 0.48 -29.42
CA ASP A 72 -12.85 1.82 -29.39
C ASP A 72 -13.81 2.08 -30.57
N ASP A 73 -13.95 1.12 -31.50
CA ASP A 73 -14.92 1.21 -32.59
C ASP A 73 -16.34 1.21 -32.02
N PRO A 74 -17.19 2.20 -32.35
CA PRO A 74 -18.59 2.22 -31.94
C PRO A 74 -19.37 0.95 -32.30
N ALA A 75 -18.93 0.17 -33.29
CA ALA A 75 -19.51 -1.14 -33.61
C ALA A 75 -19.32 -2.17 -32.48
N MET A 76 -18.30 -2.01 -31.64
CA MET A 76 -18.03 -2.85 -30.47
C MET A 76 -18.96 -2.55 -29.28
N ASP A 77 -19.70 -1.45 -29.31
CA ASP A 77 -20.67 -1.11 -28.24
C ASP A 77 -21.81 -2.13 -28.12
N ILE A 78 -22.04 -2.97 -29.14
CA ILE A 78 -23.01 -4.08 -29.12
C ILE A 78 -22.74 -5.03 -27.95
N TYR A 79 -21.48 -5.19 -27.53
CA TYR A 79 -21.13 -6.03 -26.38
C TYR A 79 -21.61 -5.45 -25.05
N ASN A 80 -21.82 -4.14 -24.95
CA ASN A 80 -22.34 -3.48 -23.75
C ASN A 80 -23.82 -3.80 -23.50
N ASP A 81 -24.57 -4.15 -24.55
CA ASP A 81 -25.99 -4.56 -24.47
C ASP A 81 -26.14 -6.03 -24.08
N LEU A 82 -25.07 -6.82 -24.23
CA LEU A 82 -24.98 -8.22 -23.84
C LEU A 82 -24.50 -8.41 -22.39
N ASP A 83 -24.21 -7.33 -21.65
CA ASP A 83 -23.73 -7.39 -20.26
C ASP A 83 -24.85 -7.88 -19.32
N PRO A 84 -24.75 -9.10 -18.76
CA PRO A 84 -25.79 -9.66 -17.90
C PRO A 84 -25.98 -8.87 -16.59
N ARG A 85 -25.04 -8.00 -16.20
CA ARG A 85 -25.14 -7.15 -15.00
C ARG A 85 -26.05 -5.94 -15.20
N ARG A 86 -26.39 -5.58 -16.45
CA ARG A 86 -27.31 -4.47 -16.77
C ARG A 86 -28.78 -4.86 -16.69
N GLN A 87 -29.09 -6.14 -16.54
CA GLN A 87 -30.45 -6.66 -16.52
C GLN A 87 -30.99 -6.86 -15.09
N SER A 88 -30.35 -6.31 -14.06
CA SER A 88 -30.76 -6.43 -12.66
C SER A 88 -31.07 -5.10 -11.99
#